data_AF-A0A8T3RJD7-F1
#
_entry.id   AF-A0A8T3RJD7-F1
#
_cell.length_a   1.000
_cell.length_b   1.000
_cell.length_c   1.000
_cell.angle_alpha   90.00
_cell.angle_beta   90.00
_cell.angle_gamma   90.00
#
_symmetry.space_group_name_H-M   'P 1'
#
loop_
_entity.id
_entity.type
_entity.pdbx_description
1 polymer ?
#
loop_
_entity_poly.entity_id
_entity_poly.type
_entity_poly.pdbx_seq_one_letter_code
_entity_poly.pdbx_strand_id
1 'polypeptide(L)'
;MITDPQGQFLESLTAFTQEHRAKHWEGDFREFLQDILPQQPERFTRNSHQYLWSMLRRTGIKERENGNDARPHGLFTDELFGITDALERIADYFKAASAGSEVGRRLLLLLGPPSGGKSTMVILLKRGLEEYGHTDAGALYAIKGCPVNQSPLHLIPHTLRGNFRETYGVEITGELCPFCRVRLADEFAGDFMRFPVQRIFISEAGRTGIGTYAPHDPTTADIADLVGSVDLSKVSKFGDEGDPRAWSWSGAVYAASRGILEMIEILKVKREFLYLLLTLTQEKNVKVSRFPLIYLDETILAHTNLAEFQKFLQERENEAL
;
A
#
# COMPACT_ATOMS: atom_id res chain seq x y z
N MET A 1 16.28 33.71 -31.24
CA MET A 1 15.13 32.80 -31.27
C MET A 1 14.65 32.66 -29.84
N ILE A 2 13.56 33.34 -29.49
CA ILE A 2 12.96 33.28 -28.16
C ILE A 2 12.18 31.97 -28.13
N THR A 3 12.62 31.01 -27.34
CA THR A 3 11.91 29.75 -27.09
C THR A 3 10.54 30.08 -26.51
N ASP A 4 9.46 29.71 -27.22
CA ASP A 4 8.09 29.86 -26.75
C ASP A 4 7.86 28.95 -25.52
N PRO A 5 7.76 29.50 -24.31
CA PRO A 5 7.59 28.69 -23.10
C PRO A 5 6.26 27.94 -23.08
N GLN A 6 5.24 28.46 -23.79
CA GLN A 6 3.93 27.81 -23.87
C GLN A 6 3.98 26.58 -24.77
N GLY A 7 4.65 26.68 -25.93
CA GLY A 7 4.91 25.54 -26.82
C GLY A 7 5.69 24.41 -26.14
N GLN A 8 6.77 24.74 -25.42
CA GLN A 8 7.55 23.74 -24.68
C GLN A 8 6.75 23.06 -23.57
N PHE A 9 5.89 23.79 -22.87
CA PHE A 9 5.01 23.21 -21.86
C PHE A 9 3.95 22.30 -22.49
N LEU A 10 3.37 22.67 -23.63
CA LEU A 10 2.40 21.83 -24.32
C LEU A 10 3.03 20.54 -24.87
N GLU A 11 4.25 20.63 -25.39
CA GLU A 11 5.03 19.47 -25.81
C GLU A 11 5.33 18.54 -24.64
N SER A 12 5.69 19.08 -23.47
CA SER A 12 5.95 18.25 -22.28
C SER A 12 4.69 17.55 -21.77
N LEU A 13 3.52 18.20 -21.80
CA LEU A 13 2.23 17.57 -21.47
C LEU A 13 1.85 16.46 -22.46
N THR A 14 2.14 16.67 -23.75
CA THR A 14 1.87 15.68 -24.80
C THR A 14 2.78 14.47 -24.65
N ALA A 15 4.08 14.69 -24.43
CA ALA A 15 5.05 13.63 -24.16
C ALA A 15 4.67 12.84 -22.89
N PHE A 16 4.29 13.53 -21.82
CA PHE A 16 3.82 12.91 -20.57
C PHE A 16 2.60 12.01 -20.82
N THR A 17 1.63 12.47 -21.61
CA THR A 17 0.42 11.68 -21.93
C THR A 17 0.76 10.42 -22.74
N GLN A 18 1.67 10.52 -23.72
CA GLN A 18 2.09 9.39 -24.53
C GLN A 18 2.86 8.36 -23.70
N GLU A 19 3.81 8.81 -22.88
CA GLU A 19 4.56 7.95 -21.97
C GLU A 19 3.64 7.27 -20.96
N HIS A 20 2.67 8.01 -20.39
CA HIS A 20 1.71 7.46 -19.45
C HIS A 20 0.82 6.40 -20.09
N ARG A 21 0.32 6.63 -21.32
CA ARG A 21 -0.46 5.64 -22.08
C ARG A 21 0.36 4.39 -22.40
N ALA A 22 1.62 4.56 -22.83
CA ALA A 22 2.52 3.44 -23.14
C ALA A 22 2.83 2.57 -21.92
N LYS A 23 2.69 3.11 -20.71
CA LYS A 23 2.89 2.36 -19.47
C LYS A 23 1.70 1.48 -19.11
N HIS A 24 0.49 1.70 -19.62
CA HIS A 24 -0.65 0.82 -19.32
C HIS A 24 -0.47 -0.56 -19.96
N TRP A 25 -0.85 -1.60 -19.21
CA TRP A 25 -0.88 -2.98 -19.69
C TRP A 25 -2.13 -3.64 -19.15
N GLU A 26 -2.78 -4.44 -19.98
CA GLU A 26 -3.89 -5.31 -19.61
C GLU A 26 -3.75 -6.61 -20.40
N GLY A 27 -4.02 -7.72 -19.74
CA GLY A 27 -3.97 -9.06 -20.31
C GLY A 27 -4.58 -10.06 -19.35
N ASP A 28 -4.57 -11.34 -19.69
CA ASP A 28 -4.95 -12.38 -18.75
C ASP A 28 -3.76 -12.82 -17.86
N PHE A 29 -4.04 -13.68 -16.89
CA PHE A 29 -3.01 -14.17 -15.99
C PHE A 29 -1.95 -15.02 -16.71
N ARG A 30 -2.31 -15.69 -17.82
CA ARG A 30 -1.36 -16.42 -18.66
C ARG A 30 -0.35 -15.47 -19.29
N GLU A 31 -0.81 -14.41 -19.93
CA GLU A 31 0.05 -13.39 -20.54
C GLU A 31 0.95 -12.73 -19.49
N PHE A 32 0.42 -12.44 -18.29
CA PHE A 32 1.24 -11.94 -17.18
C PHE A 32 2.38 -12.92 -16.80
N LEU A 33 2.09 -14.22 -16.71
CA LEU A 33 3.08 -15.23 -16.36
C LEU A 33 4.12 -15.48 -17.46
N GLN A 34 3.76 -15.26 -18.73
CA GLN A 34 4.63 -15.50 -19.88
C GLN A 34 5.51 -14.29 -20.21
N ASP A 35 4.91 -13.10 -20.24
CA ASP A 35 5.55 -11.92 -20.82
C ASP A 35 6.10 -10.96 -19.75
N ILE A 36 5.49 -10.92 -18.57
CA ILE A 36 5.80 -9.92 -17.54
C ILE A 36 6.63 -10.52 -16.40
N LEU A 37 6.11 -11.56 -15.75
CA LEU A 37 6.73 -12.18 -14.57
C LEU A 37 8.20 -12.61 -14.81
N PRO A 38 8.55 -13.30 -15.91
CA PRO A 38 9.90 -13.85 -16.08
C PRO A 38 10.99 -12.79 -16.23
N GLN A 39 10.63 -11.54 -16.55
CA GLN A 39 11.61 -10.48 -16.70
C GLN A 39 12.31 -10.16 -15.39
N GLN A 40 11.54 -10.01 -14.28
CA GLN A 40 12.04 -9.75 -12.92
C GLN A 40 11.05 -10.25 -11.85
N PRO A 41 11.05 -11.56 -11.54
CA PRO A 41 10.11 -12.15 -10.58
C PRO A 41 10.15 -11.51 -9.19
N GLU A 42 11.34 -11.14 -8.72
CA GLU A 42 11.56 -10.48 -7.44
C GLU A 42 10.82 -9.15 -7.33
N ARG A 43 10.59 -8.46 -8.46
CA ARG A 43 9.87 -7.19 -8.44
C ARG A 43 8.41 -7.36 -8.05
N PHE A 44 7.80 -8.47 -8.45
CA PHE A 44 6.36 -8.72 -8.32
C PHE A 44 5.98 -9.45 -7.04
N THR A 45 6.96 -10.00 -6.31
CA THR A 45 6.79 -10.61 -4.98
C THR A 45 7.16 -9.68 -3.82
N ARG A 46 7.61 -8.44 -4.10
CA ARG A 46 7.93 -7.47 -3.06
C ARG A 46 6.71 -7.14 -2.21
N ASN A 47 6.91 -7.14 -0.89
CA ASN A 47 5.94 -6.59 0.03
C ASN A 47 6.00 -5.04 0.09
N SER A 48 5.03 -4.42 0.75
CA SER A 48 4.92 -2.97 0.92
C SER A 48 6.22 -2.33 1.45
N HIS A 49 6.82 -2.90 2.49
CA HIS A 49 8.08 -2.38 3.06
C HIS A 49 9.25 -2.46 2.08
N GLN A 50 9.38 -3.58 1.35
CA GLN A 50 10.40 -3.75 0.31
C GLN A 50 10.19 -2.79 -0.85
N TYR A 51 8.94 -2.51 -1.19
CA TYR A 51 8.57 -1.55 -2.22
C TYR A 51 8.96 -0.12 -1.81
N LEU A 52 8.61 0.30 -0.58
CA LEU A 52 9.01 1.60 -0.02
C LEU A 52 10.55 1.73 0.05
N TRP A 53 11.24 0.69 0.51
CA TRP A 53 12.71 0.71 0.57
C TRP A 53 13.35 0.81 -0.82
N SER A 54 12.78 0.12 -1.82
CA SER A 54 13.25 0.22 -3.21
C SER A 54 13.09 1.63 -3.77
N MET A 55 11.99 2.30 -3.43
CA MET A 55 11.73 3.69 -3.76
C MET A 55 12.77 4.63 -3.12
N LEU A 56 12.98 4.53 -1.80
CA LEU A 56 13.96 5.33 -1.05
C LEU A 56 15.41 5.13 -1.53
N ARG A 57 15.77 3.91 -1.93
CA ARG A 57 17.09 3.66 -2.52
C ARG A 57 17.24 4.31 -3.88
N ARG A 58 16.20 4.31 -4.70
CA ARG A 58 16.25 4.89 -6.04
C ARG A 58 16.35 6.41 -6.00
N THR A 59 15.67 7.07 -5.07
CA THR A 59 15.82 8.52 -4.86
C THR A 59 17.25 8.87 -4.47
N GLY A 60 17.84 8.14 -3.51
CA GLY A 60 19.24 8.34 -3.14
C GLY A 60 20.25 8.08 -4.28
N ILE A 61 19.95 7.18 -5.22
CA ILE A 61 20.78 6.96 -6.41
C ILE A 61 20.68 8.14 -7.39
N LYS A 62 19.48 8.68 -7.63
CA LYS A 62 19.29 9.85 -8.51
C LYS A 62 20.06 11.07 -7.98
N GLU A 63 20.08 11.28 -6.68
CA GLU A 63 20.89 12.34 -6.07
C GLU A 63 22.38 12.17 -6.34
N ARG A 64 22.88 10.93 -6.25
CA ARG A 64 24.27 10.62 -6.58
C ARG A 64 24.63 10.98 -8.02
N GLU A 65 23.76 10.65 -8.96
CA GLU A 65 23.94 10.95 -10.38
C GLU A 65 23.94 12.46 -10.65
N ASN A 66 23.20 13.22 -9.86
CA ASN A 66 23.16 14.68 -9.91
C ASN A 66 24.34 15.37 -9.18
N GLY A 67 25.30 14.60 -8.64
CA GLY A 67 26.46 15.13 -7.91
C GLY A 67 26.21 15.49 -6.45
N ASN A 68 25.04 15.12 -5.91
CA ASN A 68 24.71 15.30 -4.49
C ASN A 68 25.19 14.09 -3.66
N ASP A 69 25.33 14.30 -2.33
CA ASP A 69 25.67 13.23 -1.41
C ASP A 69 24.52 12.21 -1.32
N ALA A 70 24.78 10.99 -1.78
CA ALA A 70 23.79 9.96 -2.04
C ALA A 70 23.20 9.39 -0.74
N ARG A 71 22.13 9.99 -0.25
CA ARG A 71 21.54 9.59 1.03
C ARG A 71 20.15 8.96 0.82
N PRO A 72 19.81 7.85 1.50
CA PRO A 72 18.49 7.22 1.37
C PRO A 72 17.33 8.13 1.82
N HIS A 73 17.64 9.27 2.48
CA HIS A 73 16.69 10.31 2.86
C HIS A 73 16.63 11.49 1.88
N GLY A 74 17.23 11.36 0.69
CA GLY A 74 17.20 12.39 -0.36
C GLY A 74 15.81 12.84 -0.79
N LEU A 75 14.83 11.94 -0.67
CA LEU A 75 13.41 12.28 -0.87
C LEU A 75 12.94 13.45 0.01
N PHE A 76 13.60 13.70 1.14
CA PHE A 76 13.18 14.64 2.16
C PHE A 76 14.01 15.92 2.22
N THR A 77 15.21 15.93 1.64
CA THR A 77 16.23 16.96 1.91
C THR A 77 15.88 18.35 1.40
N ASP A 78 14.99 18.45 0.41
CA ASP A 78 14.57 19.73 -0.18
C ASP A 78 13.45 20.43 0.61
N GLU A 79 12.71 19.69 1.46
CA GLU A 79 11.56 20.23 2.21
C GLU A 79 11.72 20.13 3.73
N LEU A 80 12.54 19.20 4.23
CA LEU A 80 12.69 18.92 5.66
C LEU A 80 14.11 19.22 6.15
N PHE A 81 14.25 20.36 6.84
CA PHE A 81 15.52 20.84 7.37
C PHE A 81 15.65 20.62 8.89
N GLY A 82 16.86 20.30 9.34
CA GLY A 82 17.17 20.20 10.78
C GLY A 82 16.67 18.94 11.48
N ILE A 83 16.20 17.93 10.74
CA ILE A 83 15.68 16.66 11.29
C ILE A 83 16.40 15.42 10.75
N THR A 84 17.67 15.56 10.35
CA THR A 84 18.48 14.51 9.71
C THR A 84 18.45 13.19 10.48
N ASP A 85 18.65 13.22 11.80
CA ASP A 85 18.63 12.01 12.65
C ASP A 85 17.27 11.29 12.63
N ALA A 86 16.16 12.01 12.44
CA ALA A 86 14.85 11.40 12.29
C ALA A 86 14.69 10.75 10.92
N LEU A 87 15.19 11.41 9.87
CA LEU A 87 15.18 10.88 8.50
C LEU A 87 16.04 9.61 8.37
N GLU A 88 17.21 9.58 9.01
CA GLU A 88 18.07 8.40 9.06
C GLU A 88 17.40 7.22 9.76
N ARG A 89 16.73 7.46 10.90
CA ARG A 89 15.96 6.43 11.59
C ARG A 89 14.83 5.83 10.74
N ILE A 90 14.20 6.64 9.88
CA ILE A 90 13.18 6.16 8.94
C ILE A 90 13.79 5.32 7.83
N ALA A 91 14.92 5.75 7.28
CA ALA A 91 15.65 4.96 6.30
C ALA A 91 16.09 3.60 6.90
N ASP A 92 16.60 3.60 8.12
CA ASP A 92 17.00 2.39 8.84
C ASP A 92 15.81 1.48 9.16
N TYR A 93 14.66 2.05 9.54
CA TYR A 93 13.41 1.31 9.69
C TYR A 93 13.05 0.56 8.41
N PHE A 94 12.99 1.24 7.26
CA PHE A 94 12.62 0.62 5.99
C PHE A 94 13.65 -0.40 5.51
N LYS A 95 14.94 -0.11 5.73
CA LYS A 95 16.03 -1.06 5.45
C LYS A 95 15.85 -2.35 6.27
N ALA A 96 15.66 -2.24 7.57
CA ALA A 96 15.46 -3.40 8.45
C ALA A 96 14.18 -4.17 8.13
N ALA A 97 13.05 -3.46 7.92
CA ALA A 97 11.77 -4.07 7.57
C ALA A 97 11.84 -4.80 6.22
N SER A 98 12.51 -4.22 5.21
CA SER A 98 12.69 -4.86 3.90
C SER A 98 13.50 -6.16 3.95
N ALA A 99 14.38 -6.28 4.95
CA ALA A 99 15.20 -7.46 5.20
C ALA A 99 14.48 -8.54 6.02
N GLY A 100 13.19 -8.35 6.36
CA GLY A 100 12.39 -9.32 7.11
C GLY A 100 12.59 -9.24 8.64
N SER A 101 13.12 -8.14 9.16
CA SER A 101 13.21 -7.91 10.60
C SER A 101 11.82 -7.77 11.25
N GLU A 102 11.73 -8.08 12.54
CA GLU A 102 10.53 -7.91 13.38
C GLU A 102 10.01 -6.46 13.36
N VAL A 103 10.87 -5.49 13.03
CA VAL A 103 10.49 -4.09 12.84
C VAL A 103 9.39 -3.92 11.78
N GLY A 104 9.38 -4.72 10.71
CA GLY A 104 8.34 -4.69 9.67
C GLY A 104 6.97 -5.25 10.11
N ARG A 105 6.90 -5.84 11.31
CA ARG A 105 5.67 -6.28 11.98
C ARG A 105 5.17 -5.26 13.01
N ARG A 106 5.75 -4.06 13.03
CA ARG A 106 5.38 -2.95 13.92
C ARG A 106 4.97 -1.72 13.12
N LEU A 107 3.98 -0.99 13.64
CA LEU A 107 3.54 0.28 13.07
C LEU A 107 4.64 1.34 13.23
N LEU A 108 4.83 2.18 12.21
CA LEU A 108 5.76 3.30 12.28
C LEU A 108 5.04 4.52 12.87
N LEU A 109 5.32 4.84 14.14
CA LEU A 109 4.73 6.00 14.81
C LEU A 109 5.66 7.22 14.74
N LEU A 110 5.21 8.27 14.06
CA LEU A 110 5.86 9.58 14.09
C LEU A 110 5.33 10.40 15.26
N LEU A 111 6.22 10.64 16.23
CA LEU A 111 5.92 11.42 17.42
C LEU A 111 6.75 12.70 17.43
N GLY A 112 6.11 13.83 17.70
CA GLY A 112 6.80 15.11 17.81
C GLY A 112 5.85 16.28 18.03
N PRO A 113 6.37 17.49 18.27
CA PRO A 113 5.55 18.68 18.47
C PRO A 113 4.66 18.97 17.25
N PRO A 114 3.55 19.73 17.45
CA PRO A 114 2.82 20.32 16.33
C PRO A 114 3.78 21.05 15.39
N SER A 115 3.52 20.96 14.08
CA SER A 115 4.36 21.57 13.03
C SER A 115 5.80 21.04 12.91
N GLY A 116 6.16 19.92 13.55
CA GLY A 116 7.48 19.29 13.42
C GLY A 116 7.73 18.53 12.11
N GLY A 117 7.07 18.89 11.01
CA GLY A 117 7.27 18.26 9.69
C GLY A 117 6.73 16.84 9.50
N LYS A 118 6.03 16.27 10.49
CA LYS A 118 5.49 14.89 10.43
C LYS A 118 4.60 14.66 9.19
N SER A 119 3.59 15.51 9.00
CA SER A 119 2.69 15.40 7.85
C SER A 119 3.40 15.62 6.53
N THR A 120 4.32 16.60 6.46
CA THR A 120 5.17 16.84 5.28
C THR A 120 5.96 15.58 4.90
N MET A 121 6.52 14.88 5.88
CA MET A 121 7.25 13.64 5.65
C MET A 121 6.37 12.53 5.06
N VAL A 122 5.14 12.39 5.55
CA VAL A 122 4.18 11.42 4.99
C VAL A 122 3.77 11.81 3.56
N ILE A 123 3.53 13.10 3.32
CA ILE A 123 3.23 13.63 1.98
C ILE A 123 4.37 13.31 1.00
N LEU A 124 5.63 13.50 1.40
CA LEU A 124 6.79 13.20 0.57
C LEU A 124 6.93 11.70 0.29
N LEU A 125 6.70 10.84 1.29
CA LEU A 125 6.67 9.39 1.10
C LEU A 125 5.60 8.97 0.08
N LYS A 126 4.40 9.52 0.20
CA LYS A 126 3.27 9.25 -0.70
C LYS A 126 3.58 9.70 -2.14
N ARG A 127 4.05 10.93 -2.31
CA ARG A 127 4.49 11.44 -3.62
C ARG A 127 5.61 10.59 -4.23
N GLY A 128 6.60 10.22 -3.42
CA GLY A 128 7.69 9.34 -3.85
C GLY A 128 7.19 7.97 -4.30
N LEU A 129 6.14 7.42 -3.67
CA LEU A 129 5.50 6.18 -4.12
C LEU A 129 4.74 6.33 -5.44
N GLU A 130 3.98 7.42 -5.61
CA GLU A 130 3.27 7.72 -6.86
C GLU A 130 4.29 7.81 -8.00
N GLU A 131 5.34 8.62 -7.85
CA GLU A 131 6.43 8.76 -8.83
C GLU A 131 7.14 7.44 -9.12
N TYR A 132 7.46 6.66 -8.07
CA TYR A 132 8.12 5.38 -8.23
C TYR A 132 7.25 4.37 -8.99
N GLY A 133 5.94 4.36 -8.75
CA GLY A 133 4.96 3.52 -9.46
C GLY A 133 4.88 3.78 -10.96
N HIS A 134 5.20 4.99 -11.41
CA HIS A 134 5.32 5.31 -12.84
C HIS A 134 6.62 4.84 -13.49
N THR A 135 7.56 4.27 -12.75
CA THR A 135 8.79 3.68 -13.30
C THR A 135 8.62 2.19 -13.60
N ASP A 136 9.45 1.63 -14.46
CA ASP A 136 9.46 0.17 -14.70
C ASP A 136 9.96 -0.61 -13.47
N ALA A 137 10.78 0.02 -12.63
CA ALA A 137 11.27 -0.56 -11.37
C ALA A 137 10.15 -0.65 -10.32
N GLY A 138 9.21 0.30 -10.31
CA GLY A 138 8.04 0.33 -9.45
C GLY A 138 6.76 -0.19 -10.13
N ALA A 139 6.85 -0.87 -11.27
CA ALA A 139 5.67 -1.38 -11.94
C ALA A 139 4.92 -2.38 -11.03
N LEU A 140 3.63 -2.10 -10.79
CA LEU A 140 2.72 -2.96 -10.05
C LEU A 140 1.62 -3.46 -10.97
N TYR A 141 1.27 -4.73 -10.81
CA TYR A 141 0.16 -5.38 -11.51
C TYR A 141 -0.83 -5.87 -10.47
N ALA A 142 -2.11 -5.85 -10.81
CA ALA A 142 -3.18 -6.33 -9.94
C ALA A 142 -4.24 -7.07 -10.74
N ILE A 143 -5.00 -7.91 -10.03
CA ILE A 143 -6.18 -8.55 -10.58
C ILE A 143 -7.21 -7.48 -10.94
N LYS A 144 -7.66 -7.46 -12.20
CA LYS A 144 -8.59 -6.44 -12.69
C LYS A 144 -9.93 -6.55 -11.97
N GLY A 145 -10.40 -5.42 -11.43
CA GLY A 145 -11.64 -5.36 -10.65
C GLY A 145 -11.52 -5.93 -9.22
N CYS A 146 -10.31 -6.21 -8.73
CA CYS A 146 -10.09 -6.53 -7.32
C CYS A 146 -10.23 -5.25 -6.47
N PRO A 147 -11.06 -5.24 -5.42
CA PRO A 147 -11.27 -4.05 -4.60
C PRO A 147 -10.05 -3.65 -3.75
N VAL A 148 -9.12 -4.58 -3.52
CA VAL A 148 -7.91 -4.38 -2.71
C VAL A 148 -6.63 -4.37 -3.55
N ASN A 149 -6.77 -4.29 -4.89
CA ASN A 149 -5.63 -4.21 -5.81
C ASN A 149 -4.54 -5.28 -5.58
N GLN A 150 -4.96 -6.50 -5.22
CA GLN A 150 -4.05 -7.57 -4.81
C GLN A 150 -3.15 -8.06 -5.95
N SER A 151 -2.05 -8.73 -5.57
CA SER A 151 -1.11 -9.32 -6.52
C SER A 151 -1.78 -10.40 -7.39
N PRO A 152 -1.53 -10.44 -8.71
CA PRO A 152 -1.96 -11.53 -9.59
C PRO A 152 -1.44 -12.89 -9.14
N LEU A 153 -0.27 -12.91 -8.47
CA LEU A 153 0.34 -14.13 -7.95
C LEU A 153 -0.53 -14.84 -6.90
N HIS A 154 -1.48 -14.14 -6.29
CA HIS A 154 -2.44 -14.75 -5.37
C HIS A 154 -3.42 -15.71 -6.06
N LEU A 155 -3.51 -15.69 -7.40
CA LEU A 155 -4.26 -16.69 -8.18
C LEU A 155 -3.59 -18.07 -8.16
N ILE A 156 -2.28 -18.14 -7.89
CA ILE A 156 -1.54 -19.41 -7.89
C ILE A 156 -1.98 -20.24 -6.67
N PRO A 157 -2.55 -21.44 -6.88
CA PRO A 157 -2.94 -22.33 -5.80
C PRO A 157 -1.76 -22.70 -4.90
N HIS A 158 -2.02 -22.87 -3.60
CA HIS A 158 -1.02 -23.25 -2.60
C HIS A 158 -0.17 -24.45 -2.99
N THR A 159 -0.79 -25.47 -3.57
CA THR A 159 -0.14 -26.69 -4.02
C THR A 159 0.91 -26.47 -5.11
N LEU A 160 0.83 -25.37 -5.86
CA LEU A 160 1.76 -25.01 -6.94
C LEU A 160 2.82 -23.99 -6.52
N ARG A 161 2.71 -23.40 -5.31
CA ARG A 161 3.68 -22.39 -4.83
C ARG A 161 5.09 -22.96 -4.58
N GLY A 162 5.19 -24.26 -4.31
CA GLY A 162 6.47 -24.98 -4.27
C GLY A 162 7.19 -24.91 -5.61
N ASN A 163 6.52 -25.36 -6.68
CA ASN A 163 7.05 -25.32 -8.04
C ASN A 163 7.36 -23.88 -8.49
N PHE A 164 6.52 -22.91 -8.10
CA PHE A 164 6.79 -21.50 -8.39
C PHE A 164 8.11 -21.03 -7.79
N ARG A 165 8.38 -21.36 -6.53
CA ARG A 165 9.63 -21.02 -5.85
C ARG A 165 10.83 -21.68 -6.52
N GLU A 166 10.71 -22.96 -6.90
CA GLU A 166 11.78 -23.68 -7.60
C GLU A 166 12.07 -23.08 -8.99
N THR A 167 11.03 -22.59 -9.67
CA THR A 167 11.15 -22.00 -11.01
C THR A 167 11.72 -20.59 -10.99
N TYR A 168 11.25 -19.74 -10.07
CA TYR A 168 11.56 -18.29 -10.08
C TYR A 168 12.47 -17.84 -8.94
N GLY A 169 12.79 -18.70 -7.97
CA GLY A 169 13.63 -18.37 -6.81
C GLY A 169 12.98 -17.41 -5.80
N VAL A 170 11.68 -17.17 -5.92
CA VAL A 170 10.93 -16.20 -5.08
C VAL A 170 9.67 -16.82 -4.50
N GLU A 171 9.25 -16.32 -3.34
CA GLU A 171 8.08 -16.82 -2.62
C GLU A 171 6.86 -15.91 -2.79
N ILE A 172 5.67 -16.52 -2.86
CA ILE A 172 4.40 -15.80 -2.90
C ILE A 172 3.85 -15.71 -1.48
N THR A 173 3.73 -14.48 -0.98
CA THR A 173 3.10 -14.19 0.31
C THR A 173 1.65 -13.77 0.13
N GLY A 174 0.76 -14.26 0.99
CA GLY A 174 -0.65 -13.85 1.03
C GLY A 174 -1.63 -14.74 0.29
N GLU A 175 -2.89 -14.31 0.29
CA GLU A 175 -4.04 -15.10 -0.14
C GLU A 175 -4.93 -14.35 -1.12
N LEU A 176 -5.61 -15.11 -1.99
CA LEU A 176 -6.66 -14.57 -2.85
C LEU A 176 -7.81 -14.02 -2.00
N CYS A 177 -8.09 -12.72 -2.16
CA CYS A 177 -9.14 -12.05 -1.40
C CYS A 177 -10.52 -12.71 -1.64
N PRO A 178 -11.43 -12.63 -0.66
CA PRO A 178 -12.73 -13.29 -0.75
C PRO A 178 -13.53 -12.88 -1.98
N PHE A 179 -13.47 -11.61 -2.39
CA PHE A 179 -14.15 -11.11 -3.58
C PHE A 179 -13.65 -11.79 -4.87
N CYS A 180 -12.34 -11.85 -5.07
CA CYS A 180 -11.79 -12.48 -6.28
C CYS A 180 -11.93 -14.00 -6.26
N ARG A 181 -12.01 -14.62 -5.08
CA ARG A 181 -12.29 -16.05 -4.94
C ARG A 181 -13.68 -16.40 -5.46
N VAL A 182 -14.69 -15.61 -5.11
CA VAL A 182 -16.06 -15.77 -5.64
C VAL A 182 -16.07 -15.55 -7.15
N ARG A 183 -15.40 -14.50 -7.64
CA ARG A 183 -15.29 -14.26 -9.09
C ARG A 183 -14.61 -15.41 -9.82
N LEU A 184 -13.53 -15.97 -9.27
CA LEU A 184 -12.84 -17.11 -9.87
C LEU A 184 -13.76 -18.32 -10.02
N ALA A 185 -14.59 -18.60 -9.01
CA ALA A 185 -15.56 -19.69 -9.06
C ALA A 185 -16.70 -19.39 -10.05
N ASP A 186 -17.32 -18.22 -9.95
CA ASP A 186 -18.57 -17.90 -10.64
C ASP A 186 -18.35 -17.41 -12.09
N GLU A 187 -17.37 -16.53 -12.32
CA GLU A 187 -17.12 -15.90 -13.63
C GLU A 187 -16.16 -16.71 -14.52
N PHE A 188 -15.22 -17.45 -13.90
CA PHE A 188 -14.14 -18.14 -14.61
C PHE A 188 -14.18 -19.67 -14.45
N ALA A 189 -15.19 -20.23 -13.76
CA ALA A 189 -15.33 -21.67 -13.53
C ALA A 189 -14.06 -22.34 -12.95
N GLY A 190 -13.31 -21.60 -12.14
CA GLY A 190 -12.04 -22.04 -11.55
C GLY A 190 -10.80 -21.89 -12.43
N ASP A 191 -10.92 -21.44 -13.69
CA ASP A 191 -9.79 -21.21 -14.57
C ASP A 191 -9.08 -19.89 -14.25
N PHE A 192 -8.13 -19.96 -13.33
CA PHE A 192 -7.35 -18.80 -12.90
C PHE A 192 -6.39 -18.27 -13.97
N MET A 193 -6.11 -19.03 -15.04
CA MET A 193 -5.21 -18.58 -16.12
C MET A 193 -5.87 -17.51 -17.01
N ARG A 194 -7.20 -17.50 -17.08
CA ARG A 194 -7.97 -16.52 -17.87
C ARG A 194 -8.35 -15.27 -17.08
N PHE A 195 -7.96 -15.19 -15.82
CA PHE A 195 -8.35 -14.09 -14.95
C PHE A 195 -7.68 -12.78 -15.43
N PRO A 196 -8.42 -11.69 -15.66
CA PRO A 196 -7.83 -10.45 -16.16
C PRO A 196 -6.92 -9.79 -15.14
N VAL A 197 -5.78 -9.30 -15.63
CA VAL A 197 -4.73 -8.60 -14.89
C VAL A 197 -4.49 -7.25 -15.55
N GLN A 198 -4.16 -6.23 -14.76
CA GLN A 198 -3.84 -4.90 -15.26
C GLN A 198 -2.65 -4.32 -14.53
N ARG A 199 -1.88 -3.45 -15.19
CA ARG A 199 -0.94 -2.56 -14.49
C ARG A 199 -1.74 -1.52 -13.70
N ILE A 200 -1.33 -1.31 -12.46
CA ILE A 200 -1.87 -0.27 -11.58
C ILE A 200 -0.78 0.75 -11.25
N PHE A 201 -1.22 1.96 -10.90
CA PHE A 201 -0.35 3.03 -10.43
C PHE A 201 -0.78 3.41 -9.03
N ILE A 202 0.19 3.61 -8.15
CA ILE A 202 -0.10 4.14 -6.82
C ILE A 202 -0.65 5.56 -7.00
N SER A 203 -1.76 5.85 -6.33
CA SER A 203 -2.38 7.16 -6.33
C SER A 203 -3.12 7.40 -5.03
N GLU A 204 -2.82 8.50 -4.35
CA GLU A 204 -3.58 8.93 -3.18
C GLU A 204 -5.00 9.35 -3.57
N ALA A 205 -5.11 10.20 -4.60
CA ALA A 205 -6.40 10.67 -5.11
C ALA A 205 -7.25 9.51 -5.66
N GLY A 206 -6.60 8.54 -6.33
CA GLY A 206 -7.24 7.33 -6.86
C GLY A 206 -7.44 6.22 -5.84
N ARG A 207 -7.08 6.43 -4.55
CA ARG A 207 -7.20 5.43 -3.46
C ARG A 207 -6.60 4.06 -3.84
N THR A 208 -5.43 4.07 -4.47
CA THR A 208 -4.72 2.87 -4.93
C THR A 208 -3.33 2.85 -4.33
N GLY A 209 -3.04 1.88 -3.45
CA GLY A 209 -1.78 1.79 -2.72
C GLY A 209 -1.58 2.84 -1.63
N ILE A 210 -2.51 3.80 -1.46
CA ILE A 210 -2.48 4.80 -0.41
C ILE A 210 -3.87 4.91 0.19
N GLY A 211 -3.97 4.60 1.49
CA GLY A 211 -5.13 4.84 2.33
C GLY A 211 -4.80 5.88 3.38
N THR A 212 -5.75 6.75 3.68
CA THR A 212 -5.62 7.77 4.73
C THR A 212 -6.84 7.69 5.63
N TYR A 213 -6.61 7.65 6.93
CA TYR A 213 -7.64 7.73 7.95
C TYR A 213 -7.34 8.84 8.93
N ALA A 214 -8.33 9.67 9.23
CA ALA A 214 -8.26 10.73 10.23
C ALA A 214 -9.51 10.68 11.13
N PRO A 215 -9.35 10.60 12.46
CA PRO A 215 -10.47 10.69 13.37
C PRO A 215 -10.99 12.13 13.38
N HIS A 216 -12.21 12.35 12.90
CA HIS A 216 -12.88 13.64 13.02
C HIS A 216 -13.35 13.88 14.47
N ASP A 217 -14.14 12.95 15.01
CA ASP A 217 -14.61 12.94 16.39
C ASP A 217 -14.45 11.52 16.96
N PRO A 218 -13.63 11.32 18.02
CA PRO A 218 -13.41 10.02 18.66
C PRO A 218 -14.68 9.29 19.09
N THR A 219 -15.74 10.02 19.42
CA THR A 219 -16.98 9.45 19.94
C THR A 219 -17.84 8.86 18.83
N THR A 220 -17.85 9.50 17.65
CA THR A 220 -18.67 9.10 16.49
C THR A 220 -17.91 8.31 15.44
N ALA A 221 -16.59 8.20 15.54
CA ALA A 221 -15.76 7.41 14.64
C ALA A 221 -16.27 5.97 14.52
N ASP A 222 -16.55 5.53 13.29
CA ASP A 222 -17.00 4.18 12.96
C ASP A 222 -15.84 3.37 12.37
N ILE A 223 -15.68 2.13 12.83
CA ILE A 223 -14.67 1.21 12.32
C ILE A 223 -14.93 0.89 10.83
N ALA A 224 -16.17 1.05 10.37
CA ALA A 224 -16.55 0.91 8.97
C ALA A 224 -15.78 1.84 8.03
N ASP A 225 -15.36 3.03 8.49
CA ASP A 225 -14.54 3.93 7.68
C ASP A 225 -13.13 3.36 7.43
N LEU A 226 -12.65 2.53 8.36
CA LEU A 226 -11.36 1.86 8.26
C LEU A 226 -11.46 0.55 7.46
N VAL A 227 -12.44 -0.30 7.76
CA VAL A 227 -12.53 -1.68 7.23
C VAL A 227 -13.74 -1.99 6.36
N GLY A 228 -14.59 -1.00 6.09
CA GLY A 228 -15.84 -1.19 5.36
C GLY A 228 -16.95 -1.81 6.21
N SER A 229 -18.10 -2.01 5.58
CA SER A 229 -19.31 -2.52 6.22
C SER A 229 -20.16 -3.32 5.22
N VAL A 230 -21.19 -4.00 5.71
CA VAL A 230 -22.15 -4.69 4.87
C VAL A 230 -23.02 -3.67 4.11
N ASP A 231 -23.13 -3.82 2.79
CA ASP A 231 -24.02 -3.06 1.93
C ASP A 231 -25.37 -3.77 1.83
N LEU A 232 -26.33 -3.35 2.68
CA LEU A 232 -27.67 -3.93 2.77
C LEU A 232 -28.42 -3.92 1.42
N SER A 233 -28.12 -2.97 0.53
CA SER A 233 -28.74 -2.93 -0.80
C SER A 233 -28.32 -4.13 -1.66
N LYS A 234 -27.09 -4.62 -1.48
CA LYS A 234 -26.56 -5.80 -2.16
C LYS A 234 -26.91 -7.10 -1.45
N VAL A 235 -27.09 -7.09 -0.13
CA VAL A 235 -27.55 -8.26 0.63
C VAL A 235 -28.87 -8.79 0.08
N SER A 236 -29.81 -7.90 -0.30
CA SER A 236 -31.06 -8.31 -0.94
C SER A 236 -30.89 -9.12 -2.24
N LYS A 237 -29.74 -8.97 -2.94
CA LYS A 237 -29.42 -9.67 -4.18
C LYS A 237 -28.68 -10.98 -3.95
N PHE A 238 -27.78 -11.01 -2.95
CA PHE A 238 -26.89 -12.15 -2.70
C PHE A 238 -27.35 -13.05 -1.55
N GLY A 239 -28.30 -12.59 -0.72
CA GLY A 239 -28.95 -13.38 0.32
C GLY A 239 -28.15 -13.59 1.61
N ASP A 240 -26.87 -13.19 1.65
CA ASP A 240 -25.99 -13.35 2.80
C ASP A 240 -25.18 -12.06 3.07
N GLU A 241 -25.19 -11.59 4.31
CA GLU A 241 -24.36 -10.47 4.80
C GLU A 241 -22.86 -10.80 4.75
N GLY A 242 -22.51 -12.09 4.83
CA GLY A 242 -21.15 -12.59 4.72
C GLY A 242 -20.64 -12.71 3.27
N ASP A 243 -21.48 -12.48 2.26
CA ASP A 243 -21.07 -12.57 0.85
C ASP A 243 -20.09 -11.43 0.51
N PRO A 244 -18.88 -11.72 0.00
CA PRO A 244 -17.90 -10.71 -0.38
C PRO A 244 -18.38 -9.65 -1.37
N ARG A 245 -19.39 -9.96 -2.17
CA ARG A 245 -20.01 -9.05 -3.14
C ARG A 245 -21.00 -8.09 -2.48
N ALA A 246 -21.51 -8.43 -1.31
CA ALA A 246 -22.35 -7.58 -0.47
C ALA A 246 -21.53 -6.69 0.49
N TRP A 247 -20.21 -6.84 0.55
CA TRP A 247 -19.36 -5.99 1.37
C TRP A 247 -18.99 -4.67 0.67
N SER A 248 -18.98 -3.57 1.43
CA SER A 248 -18.44 -2.30 0.99
C SER A 248 -16.93 -2.27 1.19
N TRP A 249 -16.19 -2.31 0.09
CA TRP A 249 -14.72 -2.27 0.10
C TRP A 249 -14.16 -0.85 0.09
N SER A 250 -14.88 0.12 0.67
CA SER A 250 -14.49 1.53 0.70
C SER A 250 -13.48 1.89 1.80
N GLY A 251 -13.24 0.97 2.76
CA GLY A 251 -12.37 1.20 3.91
C GLY A 251 -10.94 1.62 3.53
N ALA A 252 -10.30 2.44 4.38
CA ALA A 252 -8.94 2.94 4.14
C ALA A 252 -7.88 1.82 4.03
N VAL A 253 -8.03 0.71 4.76
CA VAL A 253 -7.10 -0.43 4.68
C VAL A 253 -7.10 -1.08 3.29
N TYR A 254 -8.24 -1.10 2.59
CA TYR A 254 -8.32 -1.68 1.25
C TYR A 254 -7.62 -0.81 0.21
N ALA A 255 -7.72 0.51 0.35
CA ALA A 255 -7.03 1.47 -0.50
C ALA A 255 -5.51 1.43 -0.29
N ALA A 256 -5.05 1.16 0.94
CA ALA A 256 -3.64 1.12 1.33
C ALA A 256 -2.89 -0.15 0.89
N SER A 257 -3.62 -1.19 0.47
CA SER A 257 -3.06 -2.46 0.03
C SER A 257 -1.93 -2.26 -0.99
N ARG A 258 -0.78 -2.89 -0.70
CA ARG A 258 0.50 -2.83 -1.41
C ARG A 258 1.22 -1.48 -1.36
N GLY A 259 0.85 -0.61 -0.43
CA GLY A 259 1.57 0.63 -0.16
C GLY A 259 1.43 1.10 1.29
N ILE A 260 0.86 2.28 1.51
CA ILE A 260 0.83 2.96 2.83
C ILE A 260 -0.60 3.14 3.33
N LEU A 261 -0.82 2.77 4.59
CA LEU A 261 -1.94 3.26 5.39
C LEU A 261 -1.43 4.39 6.30
N GLU A 262 -1.90 5.62 6.08
CA GLU A 262 -1.67 6.74 6.98
C GLU A 262 -2.78 6.80 8.06
N MET A 263 -2.37 6.74 9.33
CA MET A 263 -3.22 6.97 10.48
C MET A 263 -2.90 8.33 11.11
N ILE A 264 -3.73 9.33 10.83
CA ILE A 264 -3.60 10.68 11.37
C ILE A 264 -4.14 10.70 12.80
N GLU A 265 -3.38 11.27 13.74
CA GLU A 265 -3.76 11.36 15.16
C GLU A 265 -4.23 10.02 15.75
N ILE A 266 -3.49 8.94 15.47
CA ILE A 266 -3.88 7.56 15.78
C ILE A 266 -4.36 7.34 17.23
N LEU A 267 -3.83 8.08 18.20
CA LEU A 267 -4.19 7.89 19.62
C LEU A 267 -5.56 8.46 20.00
N LYS A 268 -6.23 9.17 19.08
CA LYS A 268 -7.60 9.64 19.25
C LYS A 268 -8.65 8.60 18.80
N VAL A 269 -8.24 7.50 18.16
CA VAL A 269 -9.18 6.46 17.72
C VAL A 269 -9.64 5.58 18.88
N LYS A 270 -10.76 4.87 18.70
CA LYS A 270 -11.23 3.88 19.66
C LYS A 270 -10.26 2.71 19.76
N ARG A 271 -10.11 2.12 20.95
CA ARG A 271 -9.18 1.01 21.20
C ARG A 271 -9.36 -0.20 20.26
N GLU A 272 -10.58 -0.50 19.87
CA GLU A 272 -10.88 -1.58 18.91
C GLU A 272 -10.15 -1.40 17.56
N PHE A 273 -9.90 -0.16 17.13
CA PHE A 273 -9.15 0.14 15.91
C PHE A 273 -7.67 -0.21 16.12
N LEU A 274 -7.12 0.11 17.29
CA LEU A 274 -5.72 -0.19 17.62
C LEU A 274 -5.47 -1.71 17.60
N TYR A 275 -6.37 -2.52 18.19
CA TYR A 275 -6.27 -3.99 18.12
C TYR A 275 -6.32 -4.52 16.68
N LEU A 276 -7.18 -3.92 15.84
CA LEU A 276 -7.26 -4.27 14.43
C LEU A 276 -5.96 -3.95 13.69
N LEU A 277 -5.40 -2.76 13.89
CA LEU A 277 -4.15 -2.32 13.27
C LEU A 277 -2.94 -3.15 13.74
N LEU A 278 -2.90 -3.56 15.01
CA LEU A 278 -1.87 -4.45 15.54
C LEU A 278 -1.93 -5.82 14.83
N THR A 279 -3.11 -6.41 14.75
CA THR A 279 -3.34 -7.68 14.04
C THR A 279 -2.94 -7.55 12.56
N LEU A 280 -3.33 -6.45 11.91
CA LEU A 280 -3.00 -6.17 10.53
C LEU A 280 -1.48 -6.03 10.32
N THR A 281 -0.78 -5.38 11.24
CA THR A 281 0.67 -5.22 11.12
C THR A 281 1.41 -6.55 11.29
N GLN A 282 0.96 -7.39 12.22
CA GLN A 282 1.60 -8.67 12.58
C GLN A 282 1.27 -9.77 11.57
N GLU A 283 -0.01 -9.95 11.26
CA GLU A 283 -0.54 -11.08 10.50
C GLU A 283 -0.82 -10.72 9.04
N LYS A 284 -0.77 -9.44 8.66
CA LYS A 284 -1.15 -8.96 7.31
C LYS A 284 -2.57 -9.37 6.92
N ASN A 285 -3.46 -9.45 7.91
CA ASN A 285 -4.84 -9.84 7.73
C ASN A 285 -5.79 -8.94 8.51
N VAL A 286 -6.93 -8.63 7.92
CA VAL A 286 -8.07 -8.01 8.60
C VAL A 286 -9.15 -9.05 8.82
N LYS A 287 -9.63 -9.13 10.06
CA LYS A 287 -10.81 -9.91 10.42
C LYS A 287 -11.97 -8.97 10.69
N VAL A 288 -13.02 -9.07 9.87
CA VAL A 288 -14.30 -8.40 10.14
C VAL A 288 -15.37 -9.44 10.50
N SER A 289 -16.37 -9.01 11.27
CA SER A 289 -17.41 -9.89 11.81
C SER A 289 -18.16 -10.60 10.68
N ARG A 290 -18.40 -11.91 10.82
CA ARG A 290 -19.14 -12.76 9.85
C ARG A 290 -18.55 -12.78 8.43
N PHE A 291 -17.32 -12.33 8.25
CA PHE A 291 -16.66 -12.27 6.95
C PHE A 291 -15.35 -13.09 6.94
N PRO A 292 -14.89 -13.60 5.79
CA PRO A 292 -13.60 -14.27 5.70
C PRO A 292 -12.43 -13.33 6.02
N LEU A 293 -11.26 -13.90 6.36
CA LEU A 293 -10.03 -13.13 6.52
C LEU A 293 -9.64 -12.49 5.18
N ILE A 294 -9.17 -11.24 5.26
CA ILE A 294 -8.72 -10.48 4.09
C ILE A 294 -7.24 -10.22 4.25
N TYR A 295 -6.42 -10.80 3.37
CA TYR A 295 -5.00 -10.51 3.32
C TYR A 295 -4.76 -9.10 2.75
N LEU A 296 -3.99 -8.30 3.47
CA LEU A 296 -3.58 -6.96 3.09
C LEU A 296 -2.11 -6.77 3.42
N ASP A 297 -1.31 -6.48 2.40
CA ASP A 297 0.09 -6.13 2.57
C ASP A 297 0.26 -4.62 2.56
N GLU A 298 0.41 -4.02 3.72
CA GLU A 298 0.57 -2.58 3.84
C GLU A 298 1.60 -2.21 4.92
N THR A 299 2.20 -1.04 4.73
CA THR A 299 3.00 -0.34 5.73
C THR A 299 2.08 0.62 6.46
N ILE A 300 1.91 0.44 7.76
CA ILE A 300 1.12 1.34 8.59
C ILE A 300 2.03 2.43 9.15
N LEU A 301 1.78 3.65 8.71
CA LEU A 301 2.45 4.85 9.19
C LEU A 301 1.42 5.68 9.97
N ALA A 302 1.70 5.88 11.25
CA ALA A 302 0.86 6.67 12.13
C ALA A 302 1.58 7.93 12.58
N HIS A 303 0.83 8.98 12.91
CA HIS A 303 1.40 10.13 13.59
C HIS A 303 0.49 10.68 14.67
N THR A 304 1.09 11.25 15.70
CA THR A 304 0.38 11.88 16.81
C THR A 304 1.23 12.98 17.44
N ASN A 305 0.62 13.78 18.31
CA ASN A 305 1.32 14.81 19.07
C ASN A 305 1.76 14.27 20.45
N LEU A 306 2.69 14.99 21.10
CA LEU A 306 3.26 14.55 22.37
C LEU A 306 2.25 14.55 23.53
N ALA A 307 1.31 15.50 23.54
CA ALA A 307 0.31 15.60 24.60
C ALA A 307 -0.64 14.40 24.59
N GLU A 308 -1.11 13.99 23.40
CA GLU A 308 -1.94 12.79 23.24
C GLU A 308 -1.18 11.52 23.61
N PHE A 309 0.10 11.43 23.24
CA PHE A 309 0.95 10.30 23.63
C PHE A 309 1.11 10.19 25.15
N GLN A 310 1.36 11.31 25.83
CA GLN A 310 1.45 11.34 27.29
C GLN A 310 0.13 10.96 27.96
N LYS A 311 -0.99 11.45 27.42
CA LYS A 311 -2.34 11.09 27.90
C LYS A 311 -2.61 9.60 27.73
N PHE A 312 -2.31 9.05 26.56
CA PHE A 312 -2.47 7.63 26.26
C PHE A 312 -1.68 6.73 27.22
N LEU A 313 -0.45 7.11 27.58
CA LEU A 313 0.39 6.37 28.53
C LEU A 313 -0.12 6.39 29.97
N GLN A 314 -0.93 7.38 30.36
CA GLN A 314 -1.46 7.48 31.72
C GLN A 314 -2.66 6.56 31.97
N GLU A 315 -3.29 6.07 30.90
CA GLU A 315 -4.44 5.18 30.97
C GLU A 315 -3.98 3.73 31.18
N ARG A 316 -4.17 3.19 32.38
CA ARG A 316 -3.79 1.80 32.75
C ARG A 316 -4.37 0.74 31.82
N GLU A 317 -5.53 0.99 31.22
CA GLU A 317 -6.16 0.07 30.28
C GLU A 317 -5.42 -0.06 28.94
N ASN A 318 -4.44 0.81 28.67
CA ASN A 318 -3.61 0.80 27.46
C ASN A 318 -2.28 0.06 27.65
N GLU A 319 -1.97 -0.49 28.84
CA GLU A 319 -0.71 -1.22 29.11
C GLU A 319 -0.50 -2.46 28.20
N ALA A 320 -1.56 -2.95 27.55
CA ALA A 320 -1.52 -4.09 26.64
C ALA A 320 -1.34 -3.73 25.15
N LEU A 321 -1.26 -2.43 24.81
CA LEU A 321 -1.22 -1.90 23.44
C LEU A 321 0.14 -1.28 23.06
#